data_AF-A0A2M9ENZ1-F1
#
_entry.id   AF-A0A2M9ENZ1-F1
#
_cell.length_a   1.000
_cell.length_b   1.000
_cell.length_c   1.000
_cell.angle_alpha   90.00
_cell.angle_beta   90.00
_cell.angle_gamma   90.00
#
_symmetry.space_group_name_H-M   'P 1'
#
loop_
_entity.id
_entity.type
_entity.pdbx_description
1 polymer ?
#
loop_
_entity_poly.entity_id
_entity_poly.type
_entity_poly.pdbx_seq_one_letter_code
_entity_poly.pdbx_strand_id
1 'polypeptide(L)' 'MTQLARNEWICWVASVKQPATRQKYITRAVEQLAAGKRRPCCWMGCIHRTDKEISPSVHGIL' A
#
# COMPACT_ATOMS: atom_id res chain seq x y z
N MET A 1 12.47 8.14 1.08
CA MET A 1 11.01 7.90 1.06
C MET A 1 10.40 8.60 2.26
N THR A 2 9.24 9.27 2.13
CA THR A 2 8.56 9.91 3.27
C THR A 2 7.89 8.86 4.17
N GLN A 3 7.57 9.21 5.42
CA GLN A 3 6.85 8.32 6.34
C GLN A 3 5.52 7.84 5.74
N LEU A 4 4.76 8.77 5.13
CA LEU A 4 3.49 8.45 4.48
C LEU A 4 3.65 7.45 3.34
N ALA A 5 4.64 7.64 2.46
CA ALA A 5 4.91 6.73 1.35
C ALA A 5 5.28 5.33 1.86
N ARG A 6 6.09 5.23 2.93
CA ARG A 6 6.42 3.94 3.56
C ARG A 6 5.15 3.26 4.09
N ASN A 7 4.31 4.00 4.80
CA ASN A 7 3.07 3.48 5.36
C ASN A 7 2.09 3.01 4.27
N GLU A 8 2.00 3.74 3.14
CA GLU A 8 1.17 3.31 2.00
C GLU A 8 1.63 1.97 1.42
N TRP A 9 2.94 1.73 1.31
CA TRP A 9 3.46 0.41 0.90
C TRP A 9 3.12 -0.69 1.88
N ILE A 10 3.27 -0.43 3.19
CA ILE A 10 2.95 -1.40 4.24
C ILE A 10 1.46 -1.74 4.21
N CYS A 11 0.58 -0.74 4.20
CA CYS A 11 -0.86 -0.95 4.14
C CYS A 11 -1.29 -1.69 2.87
N TRP A 12 -0.68 -1.38 1.72
CA TRP A 12 -0.96 -2.07 0.48
C TRP A 12 -0.57 -3.56 0.54
N VAL A 13 0.59 -3.90 1.11
CA VAL A 13 0.99 -5.30 1.34
C VAL A 13 0.07 -5.99 2.36
N ALA A 14 -0.26 -5.30 3.47
CA ALA A 14 -1.05 -5.83 4.57
C ALA A 14 -2.52 -6.08 4.19
N SER A 15 -3.07 -5.32 3.23
CA SER A 15 -4.44 -5.51 2.72
C SER A 15 -4.70 -6.92 2.16
N VAL A 16 -3.64 -7.64 1.77
CA VAL A 16 -3.76 -8.97 1.19
C VAL A 16 -3.83 -10.01 2.31
N LYS A 17 -5.04 -10.55 2.51
CA LYS A 17 -5.32 -11.58 3.53
C LYS A 17 -4.67 -12.94 3.22
N GLN A 18 -4.53 -13.29 1.94
CA GLN A 18 -3.93 -14.56 1.52
C GLN A 18 -2.40 -14.52 1.58
N PRO A 19 -1.72 -15.39 2.36
CA PRO A 19 -0.27 -15.35 2.53
C PRO A 19 0.52 -15.48 1.22
N ALA A 20 0.10 -16.39 0.33
CA ALA A 20 0.78 -16.61 -0.96
C ALA A 20 0.73 -15.35 -1.85
N THR A 21 -0.40 -14.66 -1.88
CA THR A 21 -0.56 -13.41 -2.64
C THR A 21 0.18 -12.25 -1.97
N ARG A 22 0.22 -12.22 -0.63
CA ARG A 22 1.01 -11.23 0.13
C ARG A 22 2.49 -11.33 -0.20
N GLN A 23 3.03 -12.54 -0.38
CA GLN A 23 4.42 -12.73 -0.81
C GLN A 23 4.70 -12.08 -2.19
N LYS A 24 3.78 -12.25 -3.14
CA LYS A 24 3.88 -11.60 -4.47
C LYS A 24 3.86 -10.07 -4.35
N TYR A 25 3.04 -9.53 -3.45
CA TYR A 25 2.98 -8.10 -3.18
C TYR A 25 4.29 -7.57 -2.56
N ILE A 26 4.90 -8.31 -1.63
CA ILE A 26 6.22 -7.96 -1.08
C ILE A 26 7.27 -7.87 -2.19
N THR A 27 7.37 -8.90 -3.04
CA THR A 27 8.31 -8.90 -4.17
C THR A 27 8.08 -7.69 -5.08
N ARG A 28 6.82 -7.44 -5.48
CA ARG A 28 6.46 -6.28 -6.31
C ARG A 28 6.76 -4.95 -5.63
N ALA A 29 6.56 -4.83 -4.32
CA ALA A 29 6.87 -3.62 -3.58
C ALA A 29 8.38 -3.31 -3.63
N VAL A 30 9.22 -4.33 -3.44
CA VAL A 30 10.69 -4.20 -3.55
C VAL A 30 11.09 -3.77 -4.96
N GLU A 31 10.57 -4.43 -5.99
CA GLU A 31 10.86 -4.08 -7.40
C GLU A 31 10.44 -2.64 -7.74
N GLN A 32 9.23 -2.23 -7.35
CA GLN A 32 8.73 -0.89 -7.63
C GLN A 32 9.47 0.19 -6.85
N LEU A 33 9.83 -0.08 -5.59
CA LEU A 33 10.68 0.81 -4.79
C LEU A 33 12.06 0.97 -5.42
N ALA A 34 12.67 -0.12 -5.89
CA ALA A 34 13.95 -0.10 -6.61
C ALA A 34 13.85 0.67 -7.93
N ALA A 35 12.72 0.56 -8.65
CA ALA A 35 12.40 1.35 -9.83
C ALA A 35 12.03 2.82 -9.52
N GLY A 36 12.19 3.28 -8.28
CA GLY A 36 11.97 4.66 -7.87
C GLY A 36 10.50 5.05 -7.66
N LYS A 37 9.56 4.10 -7.74
CA LYS A 37 8.15 4.38 -7.47
C LYS A 37 7.99 4.75 -6.00
N ARG A 38 7.38 5.91 -5.76
CA ARG A 38 7.15 6.42 -4.41
C ARG A 38 5.85 5.89 -3.80
N ARG A 39 4.93 5.34 -4.60
CA ARG A 39 3.64 4.80 -4.16
C ARG A 39 3.26 3.52 -4.91
N PRO A 40 2.50 2.60 -4.28
CA PRO A 40 1.93 1.44 -4.95
C PRO A 40 0.94 1.85 -6.04
N CYS A 41 1.05 1.25 -7.23
CA CYS A 41 0.05 1.47 -8.28
C CYS A 41 -1.26 0.76 -7.94
N CYS A 42 -2.39 1.44 -8.15
CA CYS A 42 -3.76 0.99 -7.86
C CYS A 42 -4.13 0.87 -6.37
N TRP A 43 -3.39 1.53 -5.47
CA TRP A 43 -3.80 1.68 -4.07
C TRP A 43 -4.74 2.86 -3.90
N MET A 44 -5.99 2.58 -3.49
CA MET A 44 -7.06 3.59 -3.42
C MET A 44 -6.90 4.58 -2.26
N GLY A 45 -6.17 4.23 -1.21
CA GLY A 45 -5.96 5.13 -0.09
C GLY A 45 -5.44 4.40 1.14
N CYS A 46 -4.79 5.15 2.03
CA CYS A 46 -4.23 4.66 3.27
C CYS A 46 -4.81 5.46 4.43
N ILE A 47 -5.09 4.83 5.58
CA ILE A 47 -5.55 5.52 6.80
C ILE A 47 -4.60 6.61 7.30
N HIS A 48 -3.33 6.54 6.87
CA HIS A 48 -2.32 7.53 7.22
C HIS A 48 -2.41 8.81 6.38
N ARG A 49 -3.26 8.86 5.35
CA ARG A 49 -3.54 10.10 4.62
C ARG A 49 -4.54 10.93 5.40
N THR A 50 -4.10 12.11 5.82
CA THR A 50 -4.95 13.13 6.44
C THR A 50 -5.36 14.22 5.45
N ASP A 51 -4.78 14.22 4.24
CA ASP A 51 -5.03 15.23 3.21
C ASP A 51 -6.30 14.97 2.41
N LYS A 52 -6.85 13.75 2.48
CA LYS A 52 -8.03 13.32 1.70
C LYS A 52 -8.85 12.32 2.50
N GLU A 53 -10.16 12.33 2.28
CA GLU A 53 -11.06 11.31 2.80
C GLU A 53 -10.73 9.94 2.19
N ILE A 54 -10.80 8.90 3.02
CA ILE A 54 -10.54 7.52 2.61
C ILE A 54 -11.77 7.01 1.84
N SER A 55 -11.54 6.29 0.74
CA SER A 55 -12.63 5.67 0.00
C SER A 55 -13.45 4.72 0.91
N PRO A 56 -14.80 4.79 0.88
CA PRO A 56 -15.68 3.88 1.60
C PRO A 56 -15.28 2.40 1.45
N SER A 57 -14.86 2.00 0.25
CA SER A 57 -14.45 0.62 -0.07
C SER A 57 -13.19 0.15 0.66
N VAL A 58 -12.38 1.05 1.20
CA VAL A 58 -11.13 0.73 1.91
C VAL A 58 -11.33 0.60 3.42
N HIS A 59 -12.44 1.10 3.97
CA HIS A 59 -12.70 1.09 5.42
C HIS A 59 -12.74 -0.32 6.04
N GLY A 60 -13.13 -1.35 5.27
CA GLY A 60 -13.18 -2.75 5.74
C GLY A 60 -11.93 -3.58 5.43
N ILE A 61 -10.91 -2.97 4.83
CA ILE A 61 -9.66 -3.62 4.42
C ILE A 61 -8.54 -3.41 5.45
N LEU A 62 -8.59 -2.29 6.17
CA LEU A 62 -7.60 -1.86 7.17
C LEU A 62 -8.07 -2.13 8.59
#